data_AF-A0A0G4MQJ9-F1
#
_entry.id   AF-A0A0G4MQJ9-F1
#
_cell.length_a   1.000
_cell.length_b   1.000
_cell.length_c   1.000
_cell.angle_alpha   90.00
_cell.angle_beta   90.00
_cell.angle_gamma   90.00
#
_symmetry.space_group_name_H-M   'P 1'
#
loop_
_entity.id
_entity.type
_entity.pdbx_description
1 polymer ?
#
loop_
_entity_poly.entity_id
_entity_poly.type
_entity_poly.pdbx_seq_one_letter_code
_entity_poly.pdbx_strand_id
1 'polypeptide(L)'
;MAPAAVSPGVQDVDLTSSAIERKLDALPVKNGSAVGVSADANGKKVSQPAELDASKLVFTRNTNPRAVPSEAVANSGTETICTDHMITATWNATTGWAAPELKPYGPLSLMPTASVLHYATECFEGLKCYRGEDGRLRLFRPSLNAARMLMSTLRISLPAFPPAELEKLLHALLAVDGPKWLPRDRPGSFLYIRPTMIGTQSQLGVQAPSEAMLYIIVSFMPRMDSPPGGMRLHTSPEDQVRAWVGGFGYAKVGANYGPSLAATVEARKRGFGQILWLYGEDQLCTEAGASNFFVAWKSKQDPSKIELVTAPLDDRLILDGVNRRSVVALARERLAGQVDVVERKYSIDEVGANYGPSLAATVEARKRGFGQILWLYGEDQLCTEAGASNFFVAWKSKQDPSKIELVTAPLDDRLILDGVNRRSVVALARERLAGEVNVVERKYSIDEVIEADAEGRLLESFATGTAYFVCPISLIHHRGKDINIGMGSGEGGELTLKLKGYMRDIMYGGEEHEWAVTVQEEQ
;
A
#
# COMPACT_ATOMS: atom_id res chain seq x y z
N MET A 1 -8.37 28.01 -35.46
CA MET A 1 -9.83 27.91 -35.61
C MET A 1 -10.46 28.60 -34.42
N ALA A 2 -11.34 29.58 -34.64
CA ALA A 2 -12.09 30.20 -33.55
C ALA A 2 -13.04 29.15 -32.93
N PRO A 3 -13.21 29.09 -31.60
CA PRO A 3 -14.20 28.22 -30.99
C PRO A 3 -15.60 28.65 -31.44
N ALA A 4 -16.42 27.68 -31.83
CA ALA A 4 -17.81 27.93 -32.22
C ALA A 4 -18.57 28.59 -31.06
N ALA A 5 -19.33 29.64 -31.36
CA ALA A 5 -20.16 30.34 -30.39
C ALA A 5 -21.18 29.38 -29.76
N VAL A 6 -21.13 29.25 -28.44
CA VAL A 6 -22.04 28.40 -27.66
C VAL A 6 -23.39 29.12 -27.51
N SER A 7 -24.49 28.41 -27.78
CA SER A 7 -25.86 28.89 -27.61
C SER A 7 -26.15 29.33 -26.15
N PRO A 8 -27.03 30.32 -25.92
CA PRO A 8 -27.32 30.87 -24.59
C PRO A 8 -28.25 29.93 -23.80
N GLY A 9 -27.72 28.79 -23.35
CA GLY A 9 -28.27 28.03 -22.23
C GLY A 9 -27.67 28.53 -20.91
N VAL A 10 -28.24 28.11 -19.77
CA VAL A 10 -27.66 28.36 -18.43
C VAL A 10 -26.22 27.84 -18.43
N GLN A 11 -25.24 28.72 -18.62
CA GLN A 11 -23.83 28.37 -18.56
C GLN A 11 -23.47 28.11 -17.10
N ASP A 12 -23.09 26.87 -16.81
CA ASP A 12 -22.37 26.55 -15.58
C ASP A 12 -20.98 27.17 -15.69
N VAL A 13 -20.84 28.39 -15.14
CA VAL A 13 -19.61 29.18 -15.18
C VAL A 13 -18.58 28.75 -14.13
N ASP A 14 -18.91 27.74 -13.32
CA ASP A 14 -18.06 27.27 -12.23
C ASP A 14 -17.06 26.21 -12.72
N LEU A 15 -15.83 26.66 -13.00
CA LEU A 15 -14.69 25.84 -13.45
C LEU A 15 -13.88 25.24 -12.29
N THR A 16 -14.47 25.08 -11.10
CA THR A 16 -13.75 24.58 -9.92
C THR A 16 -13.62 23.05 -9.89
N SER A 17 -12.78 22.53 -8.98
CA SER A 17 -12.65 21.09 -8.71
C SER A 17 -13.97 20.42 -8.30
N SER A 18 -14.95 21.18 -7.79
CA SER A 18 -16.30 20.71 -7.48
C SER A 18 -17.06 20.23 -8.73
N ALA A 19 -16.70 20.73 -9.93
CA ALA A 19 -17.29 20.28 -11.18
C ALA A 19 -16.99 18.79 -11.46
N ILE A 20 -15.91 18.23 -10.91
CA ILE A 20 -15.60 16.80 -11.03
C ILE A 20 -16.49 15.96 -10.10
N GLU A 21 -16.77 16.44 -8.90
CA GLU A 21 -17.72 15.79 -7.99
C GLU A 21 -19.12 15.81 -8.60
N ARG A 22 -19.56 16.96 -9.13
CA ARG A 22 -20.83 17.06 -9.87
C ARG A 22 -20.88 16.11 -11.07
N LYS A 23 -19.77 15.93 -11.80
CA LYS A 23 -19.68 14.92 -12.87
C LYS A 23 -19.79 13.50 -12.33
N LEU A 24 -19.11 13.17 -11.23
CA LEU A 24 -19.20 11.86 -10.58
C LEU A 24 -20.62 11.57 -10.08
N ASP A 25 -21.28 12.55 -9.48
CA ASP A 25 -22.66 12.45 -8.97
C ASP A 25 -23.70 12.39 -10.10
N ALA A 26 -23.41 13.00 -11.24
CA ALA A 26 -24.25 12.98 -12.44
C ALA A 26 -24.07 11.72 -13.30
N LEU A 27 -23.01 10.94 -13.10
CA LEU A 27 -22.94 9.60 -13.66
C LEU A 27 -24.09 8.78 -13.04
N PRO A 28 -24.79 7.93 -13.80
CA PRO A 28 -25.81 7.07 -13.24
C PRO A 28 -25.18 6.06 -12.27
N VAL A 29 -24.99 6.45 -11.02
CA VAL A 29 -24.51 5.59 -9.92
C VAL A 29 -25.68 4.72 -9.47
N LYS A 30 -25.99 3.68 -10.22
CA LYS A 30 -26.70 2.52 -9.68
C LYS A 30 -26.12 1.23 -10.25
N ASN A 31 -25.58 0.43 -9.34
CA ASN A 31 -25.25 -0.99 -9.50
C ASN A 31 -26.00 -1.64 -10.67
N GLY A 32 -25.26 -1.99 -11.73
CA GLY A 32 -25.61 -3.10 -12.61
C GLY A 32 -26.77 -2.94 -13.59
N SER A 33 -27.32 -1.76 -13.86
CA SER A 33 -28.20 -1.59 -15.03
C SER A 33 -28.42 -0.13 -15.43
N ALA A 34 -28.19 0.17 -16.71
CA ALA A 34 -28.76 1.35 -17.35
C ALA A 34 -29.60 0.89 -18.56
N VAL A 35 -30.91 0.95 -18.38
CA VAL A 35 -31.88 0.89 -19.46
C VAL A 35 -31.99 2.29 -20.09
N GLY A 36 -31.79 2.35 -21.40
CA GLY A 36 -32.71 2.98 -22.35
C GLY A 36 -32.90 4.50 -22.36
N VAL A 37 -32.40 5.11 -23.44
CA VAL A 37 -32.97 6.23 -24.22
C VAL A 37 -33.36 7.51 -23.45
N SER A 38 -32.52 8.54 -23.55
CA SER A 38 -32.94 9.94 -23.36
C SER A 38 -33.26 10.59 -24.71
N ALA A 39 -34.47 11.14 -24.85
CA ALA A 39 -34.84 11.96 -26.02
C ALA A 39 -34.32 13.39 -25.86
N ASP A 40 -33.88 14.02 -26.95
CA ASP A 40 -33.63 15.46 -26.98
C ASP A 40 -34.96 16.25 -27.00
N ALA A 41 -34.91 17.55 -26.75
CA ALA A 41 -36.07 18.44 -26.71
C ALA A 41 -36.88 18.49 -28.03
N ASN A 42 -36.40 17.83 -29.10
CA ASN A 42 -37.01 17.77 -30.43
C ASN A 42 -37.43 16.34 -30.84
N GLY A 43 -37.39 15.35 -29.93
CA GLY A 43 -37.86 13.99 -30.19
C GLY A 43 -36.99 13.18 -31.16
N LYS A 44 -35.74 13.58 -31.43
CA LYS A 44 -34.78 12.74 -32.15
C LYS A 44 -34.16 11.72 -31.18
N LYS A 45 -34.22 10.44 -31.56
CA LYS A 45 -33.45 9.38 -30.89
C LYS A 45 -31.96 9.64 -31.11
N VAL A 46 -31.30 10.28 -30.15
CA VAL A 46 -29.85 10.32 -30.10
C VAL A 46 -29.40 8.97 -29.52
N SER A 47 -28.69 8.17 -30.32
CA SER A 47 -28.03 6.97 -29.78
C SER A 47 -27.00 7.42 -28.75
N GLN A 48 -27.18 7.04 -27.49
CA GLN A 48 -26.17 7.33 -26.48
C GLN A 48 -24.86 6.62 -26.82
N PRO A 49 -23.70 7.26 -26.61
CA PRO A 49 -22.40 6.60 -26.75
C PRO A 49 -22.37 5.30 -25.95
N ALA A 50 -21.82 4.23 -26.53
CA ALA A 50 -21.73 2.94 -25.86
C ALA A 50 -20.87 3.04 -24.58
N GLU A 51 -21.34 2.41 -23.50
CA GLU A 51 -20.53 2.22 -22.28
C GLU A 51 -19.52 1.07 -22.45
N LEU A 52 -18.46 1.12 -21.64
CA LEU A 52 -17.50 0.02 -21.55
C LEU A 52 -18.24 -1.22 -21.03
N ASP A 53 -18.09 -2.35 -21.71
CA ASP A 53 -18.84 -3.57 -21.43
C ASP A 53 -17.90 -4.77 -21.54
N ALA A 54 -17.49 -5.31 -20.38
CA ALA A 54 -16.56 -6.42 -20.30
C ALA A 54 -17.18 -7.73 -20.79
N SER A 55 -18.51 -7.84 -20.87
CA SER A 55 -19.17 -9.03 -21.42
C SER A 55 -18.94 -9.19 -22.94
N LYS A 56 -18.53 -8.11 -23.61
CA LYS A 56 -18.17 -8.10 -25.04
C LYS A 56 -16.69 -8.35 -25.29
N LEU A 57 -15.91 -8.72 -24.27
CA LEU A 57 -14.48 -9.00 -24.39
C LEU A 57 -14.22 -10.06 -25.47
N VAL A 58 -13.42 -9.70 -26.48
CA VAL A 58 -12.98 -10.60 -27.55
C VAL A 58 -11.62 -11.18 -27.19
N PHE A 59 -11.45 -12.49 -27.36
CA PHE A 59 -10.22 -13.20 -27.00
C PHE A 59 -9.39 -13.55 -28.24
N THR A 60 -8.16 -13.04 -28.28
CA THR A 60 -7.11 -13.46 -29.22
C THR A 60 -5.95 -14.03 -28.41
N ARG A 61 -5.81 -15.36 -28.42
CA ARG A 61 -4.78 -16.06 -27.63
C ARG A 61 -3.40 -15.97 -28.29
N ASN A 62 -2.36 -15.88 -27.47
CA ASN A 62 -0.98 -15.96 -27.90
C ASN A 62 -0.63 -17.40 -28.29
N THR A 63 -0.36 -17.61 -29.58
CA THR A 63 -0.02 -18.93 -30.15
C THR A 63 1.45 -19.31 -29.98
N ASN A 64 2.30 -18.38 -29.55
CA ASN A 64 3.72 -18.62 -29.30
C ASN A 64 4.15 -17.99 -27.95
N PRO A 65 3.60 -18.48 -26.83
CA PRO A 65 3.79 -17.85 -25.54
C PRO A 65 5.17 -18.18 -24.97
N ARG A 66 5.82 -17.22 -24.30
CA ARG A 66 7.21 -17.38 -23.85
C ARG A 66 7.30 -18.28 -22.62
N ALA A 67 8.49 -18.82 -22.33
CA ALA A 67 8.75 -19.44 -21.03
C ALA A 67 8.69 -18.38 -19.91
N VAL A 68 8.10 -18.71 -18.76
CA VAL A 68 8.02 -17.80 -17.61
C VAL A 68 9.38 -17.77 -16.91
N PRO A 69 10.08 -16.62 -16.85
CA PRO A 69 11.34 -16.52 -16.13
C PRO A 69 11.16 -16.61 -14.62
N SER A 70 12.25 -16.87 -13.88
CA SER A 70 12.23 -16.69 -12.43
C SER A 70 12.07 -15.22 -12.06
N GLU A 71 11.57 -14.93 -10.86
CA GLU A 71 11.40 -13.55 -10.37
C GLU A 71 12.74 -12.79 -10.35
N ALA A 72 13.83 -13.48 -10.00
CA ALA A 72 15.18 -12.90 -10.03
C ALA A 72 15.61 -12.52 -11.45
N VAL A 73 15.42 -13.42 -12.44
CA VAL A 73 15.75 -13.13 -13.83
C VAL A 73 14.87 -11.98 -14.36
N ALA A 74 13.57 -12.02 -14.08
CA ALA A 74 12.62 -11.02 -14.55
C ALA A 74 12.90 -9.61 -14.02
N ASN A 75 13.49 -9.50 -12.82
CA ASN A 75 13.80 -8.23 -12.17
C ASN A 75 15.28 -7.81 -12.32
N SER A 76 16.11 -8.61 -12.99
CA SER A 76 17.55 -8.32 -13.18
C SER A 76 17.86 -7.46 -14.40
N GLY A 77 16.94 -7.43 -15.38
CA GLY A 77 17.12 -6.71 -16.64
C GLY A 77 16.74 -5.23 -16.57
N THR A 78 16.95 -4.53 -17.68
CA THR A 78 16.55 -3.12 -17.86
C THR A 78 15.10 -2.96 -18.31
N GLU A 79 14.43 -4.06 -18.66
CA GLU A 79 13.06 -4.07 -19.16
C GLU A 79 12.12 -4.71 -18.15
N THR A 80 10.87 -4.24 -18.13
CA THR A 80 9.81 -4.88 -17.36
C THR A 80 9.26 -6.06 -18.15
N ILE A 81 9.32 -7.27 -17.59
CA ILE A 81 8.75 -8.46 -18.23
C ILE A 81 7.24 -8.54 -17.96
N CYS A 82 6.45 -8.41 -19.02
CA CYS A 82 5.00 -8.59 -19.01
C CYS A 82 4.56 -10.03 -19.31
N THR A 83 3.33 -10.34 -18.91
CA THR A 83 2.66 -11.61 -19.21
C THR A 83 2.34 -11.77 -20.70
N ASP A 84 1.76 -12.91 -21.10
CA ASP A 84 1.55 -13.24 -22.51
C ASP A 84 0.50 -12.36 -23.20
N HIS A 85 -0.45 -11.80 -22.43
CA HIS A 85 -1.55 -11.01 -22.95
C HIS A 85 -1.64 -9.62 -22.32
N MET A 86 -2.41 -8.76 -22.98
CA MET A 86 -2.90 -7.49 -22.47
C MET A 86 -4.36 -7.31 -22.88
N ILE A 87 -5.08 -6.43 -22.19
CA ILE A 87 -6.39 -5.97 -22.64
C ILE A 87 -6.28 -4.57 -23.23
N THR A 88 -6.98 -4.29 -24.32
CA THR A 88 -7.18 -2.96 -24.89
C THR A 88 -8.65 -2.67 -25.14
N ALA A 89 -9.11 -1.44 -24.92
CA ALA A 89 -10.43 -0.96 -25.33
C ALA A 89 -10.32 0.47 -25.84
N THR A 90 -10.85 0.75 -27.02
CA THR A 90 -10.84 2.09 -27.62
C THR A 90 -12.14 2.82 -27.35
N TRP A 91 -12.06 4.14 -27.29
CA TRP A 91 -13.20 5.02 -27.09
C TRP A 91 -13.18 6.16 -28.12
N ASN A 92 -14.36 6.52 -28.62
CA ASN A 92 -14.57 7.69 -29.47
C ASN A 92 -15.75 8.51 -28.92
N ALA A 93 -15.64 9.84 -28.92
CA ALA A 93 -16.65 10.73 -28.37
C ALA A 93 -18.04 10.60 -29.01
N THR A 94 -18.11 10.15 -30.27
CA THR A 94 -19.37 9.98 -31.01
C THR A 94 -20.02 8.63 -30.75
N THR A 95 -19.22 7.55 -30.73
CA THR A 95 -19.74 6.17 -30.68
C THR A 95 -19.64 5.52 -29.30
N GLY A 96 -18.82 6.08 -28.41
CA GLY A 96 -18.50 5.51 -27.10
C GLY A 96 -17.41 4.44 -27.16
N TRP A 97 -17.48 3.50 -26.23
CA TRP A 97 -16.53 2.39 -26.08
C TRP A 97 -16.76 1.30 -27.13
N ALA A 98 -15.68 0.85 -27.75
CA ALA A 98 -15.66 -0.38 -28.53
C ALA A 98 -15.59 -1.62 -27.62
N ALA A 99 -15.82 -2.80 -28.19
CA ALA A 99 -15.61 -4.07 -27.50
C ALA A 99 -14.15 -4.17 -27.01
N PRO A 100 -13.90 -4.49 -25.73
CA PRO A 100 -12.55 -4.76 -25.25
C PRO A 100 -11.95 -5.98 -25.96
N GLU A 101 -10.63 -6.01 -26.11
CA GLU A 101 -9.88 -7.11 -26.70
C GLU A 101 -8.81 -7.59 -25.73
N LEU A 102 -8.83 -8.88 -25.38
CA LEU A 102 -7.68 -9.58 -24.82
C LEU A 102 -6.84 -10.09 -26.00
N LYS A 103 -5.58 -9.69 -26.06
CA LYS A 103 -4.69 -9.95 -27.19
C LYS A 103 -3.26 -10.21 -26.73
N PRO A 104 -2.39 -10.79 -27.57
CA PRO A 104 -0.98 -10.94 -27.22
C PRO A 104 -0.34 -9.60 -26.84
N TYR A 105 0.46 -9.59 -25.78
CA TYR A 105 1.18 -8.40 -25.33
C TYR A 105 2.13 -7.89 -26.43
N GLY A 106 2.09 -6.58 -26.71
CA GLY A 106 2.87 -5.96 -27.78
C GLY A 106 2.84 -4.43 -27.76
N PRO A 107 3.55 -3.78 -28.70
CA PRO A 107 3.64 -2.33 -28.76
C PRO A 107 2.28 -1.68 -29.10
N LEU A 108 2.08 -0.47 -28.60
CA LEU A 108 0.98 0.40 -29.00
C LEU A 108 1.35 1.18 -30.26
N SER A 109 0.49 1.18 -31.27
CA SER A 109 0.64 2.01 -32.48
C SER A 109 -0.13 3.31 -32.30
N LEU A 110 0.58 4.42 -32.10
CA LEU A 110 0.00 5.74 -31.90
C LEU A 110 0.44 6.70 -33.00
N MET A 111 -0.46 7.59 -33.41
CA MET A 111 -0.06 8.72 -34.25
C MET A 111 0.92 9.61 -33.47
N PRO A 112 2.00 10.14 -34.10
CA PRO A 112 2.94 11.04 -33.42
C PRO A 112 2.27 12.28 -32.84
N THR A 113 1.11 12.68 -33.36
CA THR A 113 0.28 13.80 -32.91
C THR A 113 -0.75 13.44 -31.83
N ALA A 114 -0.70 12.22 -31.27
CA ALA A 114 -1.59 11.80 -30.20
C ALA A 114 -1.43 12.67 -28.95
N SER A 115 -2.53 13.15 -28.37
CA SER A 115 -2.50 14.11 -27.25
C SER A 115 -1.67 13.65 -26.05
N VAL A 116 -1.62 12.34 -25.77
CA VAL A 116 -0.80 11.78 -24.68
C VAL A 116 0.68 12.13 -24.81
N LEU A 117 1.22 12.17 -26.03
CA LEU A 117 2.64 12.41 -26.29
C LEU A 117 3.05 13.88 -26.10
N HIS A 118 2.09 14.80 -26.11
CA HIS A 118 2.34 16.25 -26.10
C HIS A 118 1.85 16.93 -24.82
N TYR A 119 0.73 16.46 -24.27
CA TYR A 119 -0.01 17.13 -23.21
C TYR A 119 -0.27 16.26 -21.99
N ALA A 120 0.38 15.08 -21.91
CA ALA A 120 0.26 14.14 -20.80
C ALA A 120 -1.21 13.81 -20.44
N THR A 121 -2.07 13.67 -21.45
CA THR A 121 -3.46 13.21 -21.28
C THR A 121 -3.47 11.71 -20.98
N GLU A 122 -2.95 11.34 -19.81
CA GLU A 122 -2.81 9.97 -19.34
C GLU A 122 -2.95 9.84 -17.83
N CYS A 123 -3.58 8.75 -17.41
CA CYS A 123 -3.62 8.33 -16.02
C CYS A 123 -3.50 6.81 -15.92
N PHE A 124 -3.12 6.30 -14.76
CA PHE A 124 -2.90 4.87 -14.57
C PHE A 124 -3.31 4.42 -13.18
N GLU A 125 -3.41 3.10 -13.02
CA GLU A 125 -3.56 2.43 -11.74
C GLU A 125 -2.42 1.47 -11.45
N GLY A 126 -2.35 1.04 -10.20
CA GLY A 126 -1.35 0.08 -9.76
C GLY A 126 -1.90 -0.80 -8.65
N LEU A 127 -1.95 -2.10 -8.92
CA LEU A 127 -2.40 -3.11 -7.97
C LEU A 127 -1.62 -4.42 -8.18
N LYS A 128 -1.79 -5.35 -7.25
CA LYS A 128 -1.10 -6.65 -7.27
C LYS A 128 -2.11 -7.79 -7.28
N CYS A 129 -1.78 -8.86 -7.98
CA CYS A 129 -2.42 -10.17 -7.84
C CYS A 129 -1.45 -11.10 -7.10
N TYR A 130 -1.93 -11.76 -6.05
CA TYR A 130 -1.15 -12.66 -5.20
C TYR A 130 -1.57 -14.10 -5.42
N ARG A 131 -0.63 -15.03 -5.32
CA ARG A 131 -0.92 -16.46 -5.14
C ARG A 131 -0.90 -16.78 -3.65
N GLY A 132 -2.06 -17.14 -3.10
CA GLY A 132 -2.15 -17.63 -1.73
C GLY A 132 -1.55 -19.03 -1.57
N GLU A 133 -1.26 -19.43 -0.33
CA GLU A 133 -0.84 -20.77 0.09
C GLU A 133 -1.90 -21.83 -0.22
N ASP A 134 -3.17 -21.45 -0.25
CA ASP A 134 -4.28 -22.31 -0.74
C ASP A 134 -4.28 -22.49 -2.27
N GLY A 135 -3.30 -21.91 -2.95
CA GLY A 135 -3.16 -21.96 -4.39
C GLY A 135 -4.20 -21.13 -5.14
N ARG A 136 -4.94 -20.20 -4.52
CA ARG A 136 -5.88 -19.31 -5.22
C ARG A 136 -5.24 -17.95 -5.54
N LEU A 137 -5.60 -17.39 -6.69
CA LEU A 137 -5.27 -16.01 -7.06
C LEU A 137 -6.13 -15.02 -6.29
N ARG A 138 -5.55 -13.90 -5.85
CA ARG A 138 -6.25 -12.86 -5.09
C ARG A 138 -5.87 -11.45 -5.52
N LEU A 139 -6.88 -10.61 -5.67
CA LEU A 139 -6.75 -9.16 -5.78
C LEU A 139 -7.05 -8.50 -4.44
N PHE A 140 -6.27 -7.47 -4.11
CA PHE A 140 -6.49 -6.67 -2.91
C PHE A 140 -7.25 -5.39 -3.25
N ARG A 141 -8.52 -5.32 -2.81
CA ARG A 141 -9.41 -4.14 -2.95
C ARG A 141 -9.49 -3.52 -4.37
N PRO A 142 -9.69 -4.31 -5.44
CA PRO A 142 -9.66 -3.82 -6.82
C PRO A 142 -10.71 -2.72 -7.12
N SER A 143 -11.86 -2.74 -6.44
CA SER A 143 -12.91 -1.73 -6.61
C SER A 143 -12.49 -0.32 -6.24
N LEU A 144 -11.62 -0.17 -5.23
CA LEU A 144 -11.06 1.13 -4.85
C LEU A 144 -10.09 1.66 -5.91
N ASN A 145 -9.31 0.78 -6.55
CA ASN A 145 -8.47 1.16 -7.68
C ASN A 145 -9.32 1.60 -8.87
N ALA A 146 -10.39 0.86 -9.20
CA ALA A 146 -11.26 1.19 -10.33
C ALA A 146 -11.98 2.53 -10.14
N ALA A 147 -12.52 2.79 -8.94
CA ALA A 147 -13.14 4.07 -8.61
C ALA A 147 -12.15 5.25 -8.71
N ARG A 148 -10.91 5.08 -8.23
CA ARG A 148 -9.89 6.13 -8.32
C ARG A 148 -9.42 6.37 -9.75
N MET A 149 -9.38 5.32 -10.58
CA MET A 149 -9.08 5.47 -12.00
C MET A 149 -10.15 6.32 -12.70
N LEU A 150 -11.44 6.07 -12.44
CA LEU A 150 -12.53 6.90 -12.97
C LEU A 150 -12.39 8.38 -12.56
N MET A 151 -12.09 8.65 -11.29
CA MET A 151 -11.84 10.02 -10.84
C MET A 151 -10.65 10.64 -11.60
N SER A 152 -9.58 9.86 -11.81
CA SER A 152 -8.39 10.33 -12.53
C SER A 152 -8.70 10.62 -13.99
N THR A 153 -9.49 9.80 -14.69
CA THR A 153 -9.87 10.07 -16.09
C THR A 153 -10.69 11.35 -16.22
N LEU A 154 -11.68 11.53 -15.34
CA LEU A 154 -12.51 12.74 -15.32
C LEU A 154 -11.69 14.01 -15.04
N ARG A 155 -10.67 13.91 -14.18
CA ARG A 155 -9.80 15.07 -13.85
C ARG A 155 -9.07 15.62 -15.08
N ILE A 156 -8.68 14.74 -16.00
CA ILE A 156 -7.90 15.08 -17.19
C ILE A 156 -8.73 14.98 -18.49
N SER A 157 -10.07 15.06 -18.36
CA SER A 157 -11.01 15.07 -19.50
C SER A 157 -10.94 13.84 -20.41
N LEU A 158 -10.53 12.69 -19.88
CA LEU A 158 -10.63 11.39 -20.53
C LEU A 158 -12.03 10.77 -20.26
N PRO A 159 -12.46 9.78 -21.06
CA PRO A 159 -13.81 9.22 -20.93
C PRO A 159 -14.07 8.57 -19.57
N ALA A 160 -15.34 8.66 -19.16
CA ALA A 160 -15.86 7.88 -18.05
C ALA A 160 -16.07 6.41 -18.46
N PHE A 161 -16.13 5.53 -17.47
CA PHE A 161 -16.45 4.12 -17.62
C PHE A 161 -17.03 3.58 -16.29
N PRO A 162 -17.83 2.51 -16.31
CA PRO A 162 -18.30 1.88 -15.07
C PRO A 162 -17.14 1.16 -14.36
N PRO A 163 -16.82 1.47 -13.08
CA PRO A 163 -15.69 0.84 -12.37
C PRO A 163 -15.76 -0.69 -12.31
N ALA A 164 -16.97 -1.25 -12.17
CA ALA A 164 -17.18 -2.69 -12.14
C ALA A 164 -16.77 -3.39 -13.45
N GLU A 165 -16.86 -2.71 -14.59
CA GLU A 165 -16.46 -3.28 -15.89
C GLU A 165 -14.94 -3.34 -15.99
N LEU A 166 -14.22 -2.36 -15.44
CA LEU A 166 -12.76 -2.45 -15.32
C LEU A 166 -12.36 -3.63 -14.43
N GLU A 167 -13.04 -3.85 -13.29
CA GLU A 167 -12.78 -4.99 -12.41
C GLU A 167 -12.97 -6.33 -13.16
N LYS A 168 -14.05 -6.48 -13.92
CA LYS A 168 -14.28 -7.68 -14.75
C LYS A 168 -13.15 -7.93 -15.75
N LEU A 169 -12.63 -6.87 -16.38
CA LEU A 169 -11.48 -6.99 -17.29
C LEU A 169 -10.20 -7.42 -16.57
N LEU A 170 -9.94 -6.93 -15.35
CA LEU A 170 -8.81 -7.39 -14.53
C LEU A 170 -8.91 -8.89 -14.23
N HIS A 171 -10.11 -9.34 -13.84
CA HIS A 171 -10.38 -10.75 -13.58
C HIS A 171 -10.18 -11.60 -14.84
N ALA A 172 -10.70 -11.16 -16.00
CA ALA A 172 -10.56 -11.90 -17.26
C ALA A 172 -9.09 -12.07 -17.68
N LEU A 173 -8.27 -11.00 -17.59
CA LEU A 173 -6.85 -11.09 -17.93
C LEU A 173 -6.09 -12.04 -17.00
N LEU A 174 -6.36 -11.98 -15.69
CA LEU A 174 -5.72 -12.84 -14.69
C LEU A 174 -6.20 -14.29 -14.77
N ALA A 175 -7.45 -14.53 -15.17
CA ALA A 175 -7.98 -15.88 -15.39
C ALA A 175 -7.19 -16.59 -16.50
N VAL A 176 -6.79 -15.85 -17.54
CA VAL A 176 -5.99 -16.35 -18.68
C VAL A 176 -4.51 -16.49 -18.31
N ASP A 177 -3.86 -15.43 -17.82
CA ASP A 177 -2.41 -15.40 -17.65
C ASP A 177 -1.95 -15.96 -16.29
N GLY A 178 -2.78 -15.84 -15.27
CA GLY A 178 -2.44 -16.16 -13.87
C GLY A 178 -1.99 -17.61 -13.62
N PRO A 179 -2.66 -18.65 -14.17
CA PRO A 179 -2.26 -20.04 -13.96
C PRO A 179 -0.82 -20.33 -14.38
N LYS A 180 -0.40 -19.74 -15.50
CA LYS A 180 0.96 -19.92 -16.04
C LYS A 180 1.98 -19.01 -15.36
N TRP A 181 1.65 -17.72 -15.19
CA TRP A 181 2.61 -16.71 -14.75
C TRP A 181 2.75 -16.59 -13.24
N LEU A 182 1.77 -17.08 -12.49
CA LEU A 182 1.78 -17.10 -11.05
C LEU A 182 1.30 -18.48 -10.54
N PRO A 183 2.04 -19.57 -10.81
CA PRO A 183 1.55 -20.94 -10.64
C PRO A 183 1.32 -21.33 -9.17
N ARG A 184 0.50 -22.37 -8.97
CA ARG A 184 0.07 -22.85 -7.64
C ARG A 184 1.21 -23.40 -6.78
N ASP A 185 2.29 -23.87 -7.40
CA ASP A 185 3.49 -24.38 -6.75
C ASP A 185 4.41 -23.25 -6.23
N ARG A 186 4.02 -21.98 -6.42
CA ARG A 186 4.76 -20.80 -5.95
C ARG A 186 3.87 -19.84 -5.14
N PRO A 187 3.33 -20.25 -3.99
CA PRO A 187 2.58 -19.35 -3.11
C PRO A 187 3.47 -18.22 -2.55
N GLY A 188 2.84 -17.16 -2.05
CA GLY A 188 3.53 -15.98 -1.50
C GLY A 188 4.20 -15.08 -2.56
N SER A 189 3.95 -15.36 -3.84
CA SER A 189 4.40 -14.55 -4.98
C SER A 189 3.28 -13.63 -5.50
N PHE A 190 3.66 -12.59 -6.23
CA PHE A 190 2.71 -11.66 -6.84
C PHE A 190 3.11 -11.24 -8.25
N LEU A 191 2.11 -10.83 -9.03
CA LEU A 191 2.27 -10.04 -10.26
C LEU A 191 1.72 -8.64 -10.03
N TYR A 192 2.29 -7.67 -10.74
CA TYR A 192 1.82 -6.29 -10.74
C TYR A 192 0.93 -6.04 -11.94
N ILE A 193 -0.16 -5.28 -11.74
CA ILE A 193 -1.15 -4.97 -12.76
C ILE A 193 -1.17 -3.46 -12.97
N ARG A 194 -1.17 -3.04 -14.24
CA ARG A 194 -1.10 -1.63 -14.65
C ARG A 194 -2.22 -1.30 -15.66
N PRO A 195 -3.43 -1.00 -15.17
CA PRO A 195 -4.47 -0.35 -15.98
C PRO A 195 -4.01 1.06 -16.33
N THR A 196 -4.20 1.50 -17.56
CA THR A 196 -3.76 2.81 -18.06
C THR A 196 -4.77 3.36 -19.06
N MET A 197 -5.10 4.65 -18.95
CA MET A 197 -5.94 5.38 -19.90
C MET A 197 -5.09 6.46 -20.57
N ILE A 198 -5.13 6.53 -21.90
CA ILE A 198 -4.41 7.53 -22.68
C ILE A 198 -5.33 8.21 -23.70
N GLY A 199 -5.13 9.51 -23.92
CA GLY A 199 -5.75 10.24 -25.03
C GLY A 199 -5.02 9.95 -26.34
N THR A 200 -5.76 9.46 -27.35
CA THR A 200 -5.20 9.00 -28.63
C THR A 200 -5.56 9.87 -29.81
N GLN A 201 -6.35 10.93 -29.59
CA GLN A 201 -6.75 11.85 -30.65
C GLN A 201 -5.53 12.40 -31.38
N SER A 202 -5.49 12.17 -32.69
CA SER A 202 -4.41 12.60 -33.57
C SER A 202 -4.57 14.07 -33.98
N GLN A 203 -4.38 15.00 -33.04
CA GLN A 203 -4.48 16.43 -33.30
C GLN A 203 -3.60 17.23 -32.34
N LEU A 204 -2.83 18.17 -32.88
CA LEU A 204 -2.16 19.18 -32.08
C LEU A 204 -3.17 20.28 -31.70
N GLY A 205 -3.38 20.46 -30.40
CA GLY A 205 -4.22 21.49 -29.82
C GLY A 205 -4.63 21.10 -28.41
N VAL A 206 -4.65 22.07 -27.48
CA VAL A 206 -5.03 21.82 -26.09
C VAL A 206 -6.56 21.82 -25.99
N GLN A 207 -7.15 20.64 -26.03
CA GLN A 207 -8.59 20.41 -25.93
C GLN A 207 -8.89 19.04 -25.30
N ALA A 208 -10.14 18.82 -24.87
CA ALA A 208 -10.57 17.49 -24.42
C ALA A 208 -10.44 16.47 -25.56
N PRO A 209 -9.77 15.31 -25.35
CA PRO A 209 -9.61 14.31 -26.40
C PRO A 209 -10.94 13.74 -26.87
N SER A 210 -11.14 13.65 -28.18
CA SER A 210 -12.28 12.95 -28.79
C SER A 210 -12.06 11.44 -28.97
N GLU A 211 -10.85 10.97 -28.70
CA GLU A 211 -10.44 9.56 -28.80
C GLU A 211 -9.50 9.20 -27.65
N ALA A 212 -9.67 8.00 -27.11
CA ALA A 212 -8.87 7.48 -26.03
C ALA A 212 -8.73 5.95 -26.10
N MET A 213 -7.78 5.42 -25.33
CA MET A 213 -7.56 3.99 -25.19
C MET A 213 -7.32 3.63 -23.72
N LEU A 214 -8.09 2.65 -23.24
CA LEU A 214 -7.79 1.88 -22.04
C LEU A 214 -6.90 0.70 -22.42
N TYR A 215 -5.83 0.48 -21.69
CA TYR A 215 -5.09 -0.79 -21.76
C TYR A 215 -4.71 -1.31 -20.38
N ILE A 216 -4.58 -2.63 -20.25
CA ILE A 216 -4.22 -3.31 -19.00
C ILE A 216 -3.10 -4.29 -19.31
N ILE A 217 -1.97 -4.14 -18.60
CA ILE A 217 -0.85 -5.08 -18.66
C ILE A 217 -0.62 -5.69 -17.28
N VAL A 218 -0.09 -6.91 -17.25
CA VAL A 218 0.38 -7.59 -16.05
C VAL A 218 1.88 -7.85 -16.20
N SER A 219 2.66 -7.66 -15.14
CA SER A 219 4.11 -7.78 -15.18
C SER A 219 4.73 -8.28 -13.89
N PHE A 220 5.98 -8.71 -13.99
CA PHE A 220 6.85 -8.76 -12.82
C PHE A 220 7.11 -7.34 -12.30
N MET A 221 7.34 -7.25 -10.99
CA MET A 221 7.81 -6.04 -10.33
C MET A 221 8.74 -6.43 -9.17
N PRO A 222 9.85 -5.72 -8.94
CA PRO A 222 10.74 -6.01 -7.83
C PRO A 222 10.02 -5.87 -6.47
N ARG A 223 10.36 -6.75 -5.52
CA ARG A 223 9.95 -6.58 -4.12
C ARG A 223 10.69 -5.39 -3.55
N MET A 224 9.96 -4.37 -3.11
CA MET A 224 10.53 -3.12 -2.59
C MET A 224 10.32 -2.98 -1.08
N ASP A 225 9.92 -4.07 -0.43
CA ASP A 225 9.11 -4.01 0.78
C ASP A 225 9.96 -3.77 2.04
N SER A 226 11.27 -4.07 1.99
CA SER A 226 12.20 -3.90 3.12
C SER A 226 13.67 -3.80 2.66
N PRO A 227 14.16 -2.62 2.23
CA PRO A 227 15.59 -2.46 1.99
C PRO A 227 16.38 -2.72 3.30
N PRO A 228 17.56 -3.36 3.25
CA PRO A 228 18.39 -3.55 4.43
C PRO A 228 18.62 -2.23 5.17
N GLY A 229 18.26 -2.18 6.45
CA GLY A 229 18.37 -0.97 7.28
C GLY A 229 17.21 0.03 7.20
N GLY A 230 16.19 -0.24 6.37
CA GLY A 230 15.01 0.61 6.18
C GLY A 230 15.20 1.67 5.10
N MET A 231 14.07 2.22 4.61
CA MET A 231 14.10 3.26 3.58
C MET A 231 14.57 4.59 4.19
N ARG A 232 15.62 5.17 3.61
CA ARG A 232 16.12 6.50 3.99
C ARG A 232 15.40 7.57 3.16
N LEU A 233 14.81 8.58 3.80
CA LEU A 233 14.15 9.68 3.12
C LEU A 233 15.02 10.94 3.13
N HIS A 234 15.05 11.66 2.01
CA HIS A 234 15.59 13.02 1.92
C HIS A 234 14.42 13.98 1.73
N THR A 235 14.37 15.10 2.43
CA THR A 235 13.31 16.10 2.21
C THR A 235 13.44 16.75 0.82
N SER A 236 12.35 17.20 0.23
CA SER A 236 12.41 17.91 -1.05
C SER A 236 13.24 19.19 -0.96
N PRO A 237 13.93 19.60 -2.04
CA PRO A 237 14.52 20.94 -2.12
C PRO A 237 13.48 22.05 -1.90
N GLU A 238 13.91 23.20 -1.38
CA GLU A 238 13.01 24.34 -1.08
C GLU A 238 12.30 24.89 -2.33
N ASP A 239 12.92 24.74 -3.51
CA ASP A 239 12.39 25.20 -4.80
C ASP A 239 11.57 24.13 -5.54
N GLN A 240 11.27 22.99 -4.90
CA GLN A 240 10.53 21.90 -5.51
C GLN A 240 9.38 21.41 -4.66
N VAL A 241 8.20 21.30 -5.29
CA VAL A 241 7.01 20.67 -4.72
C VAL A 241 6.50 19.57 -5.65
N ARG A 242 5.91 18.53 -5.07
CA ARG A 242 5.30 17.44 -5.85
C ARG A 242 3.99 17.86 -6.51
N ALA A 243 3.21 18.63 -5.78
CA ALA A 243 1.87 19.08 -6.11
C ALA A 243 1.56 20.36 -5.33
N TRP A 244 0.46 21.02 -5.67
CA TRP A 244 -0.03 22.22 -4.98
C TRP A 244 -1.55 22.19 -4.86
N VAL A 245 -2.08 22.95 -3.90
CA VAL A 245 -3.52 23.13 -3.72
C VAL A 245 -4.12 23.78 -4.96
N GLY A 246 -5.24 23.23 -5.46
CA GLY A 246 -5.82 23.59 -6.75
C GLY A 246 -5.20 22.86 -7.97
N GLY A 247 -4.13 22.09 -7.75
CA GLY A 247 -3.51 21.25 -8.77
C GLY A 247 -4.27 19.95 -9.05
N PHE A 248 -3.51 18.87 -9.30
CA PHE A 248 -4.05 17.53 -9.61
C PHE A 248 -3.25 16.41 -8.91
N GLY A 249 -2.59 16.73 -7.80
CA GLY A 249 -1.83 15.76 -7.01
C GLY A 249 -2.67 14.62 -6.43
N TYR A 250 -3.97 14.86 -6.26
CA TYR A 250 -4.97 13.87 -5.83
C TYR A 250 -5.36 12.83 -6.89
N ALA A 251 -5.00 13.05 -8.16
CA ALA A 251 -5.30 12.14 -9.26
C ALA A 251 -4.04 11.38 -9.71
N LYS A 252 -4.21 10.15 -10.21
CA LYS A 252 -3.08 9.29 -10.58
C LYS A 252 -2.65 9.51 -12.04
N VAL A 253 -2.27 10.75 -12.33
CA VAL A 253 -1.93 11.29 -13.66
C VAL A 253 -0.44 11.19 -13.92
N GLY A 254 -0.03 10.85 -15.15
CA GLY A 254 1.39 10.70 -15.53
C GLY A 254 2.24 11.95 -15.23
N ALA A 255 1.67 13.13 -15.47
CA ALA A 255 2.30 14.44 -15.22
C ALA A 255 2.75 14.67 -13.76
N ASN A 256 2.20 13.95 -12.78
CA ASN A 256 2.63 14.04 -11.37
C ASN A 256 3.98 13.36 -11.10
N TYR A 257 4.48 12.53 -12.02
CA TYR A 257 5.63 11.65 -11.78
C TYR A 257 6.89 12.10 -12.49
N GLY A 258 6.80 12.51 -13.77
CA GLY A 258 7.97 12.92 -14.56
C GLY A 258 8.85 13.98 -13.88
N PRO A 259 8.30 15.12 -13.44
CA PRO A 259 9.07 16.17 -12.76
C PRO A 259 9.77 15.70 -11.46
N SER A 260 9.21 14.70 -10.78
CA SER A 260 9.73 14.18 -9.51
C SER A 260 11.04 13.38 -9.65
N LEU A 261 11.37 12.93 -10.86
CA LEU A 261 12.51 12.04 -11.11
C LEU A 261 13.86 12.74 -10.87
N ALA A 262 13.97 14.04 -11.15
CA ALA A 262 15.22 14.78 -10.95
C ALA A 262 15.67 14.76 -9.47
N ALA A 263 14.76 15.13 -8.56
CA ALA A 263 15.01 15.06 -7.11
C ALA A 263 15.28 13.63 -6.64
N THR A 264 14.50 12.65 -7.15
CA THR A 264 14.64 11.25 -6.76
C THR A 264 16.02 10.68 -7.15
N VAL A 265 16.52 11.01 -8.34
CA VAL A 265 17.86 10.60 -8.80
C VAL A 265 18.94 11.19 -7.91
N GLU A 266 18.83 12.47 -7.56
CA GLU A 266 19.81 13.14 -6.70
C GLU A 266 19.80 12.58 -5.27
N ALA A 267 18.63 12.33 -4.70
CA ALA A 267 18.51 11.68 -3.39
C ALA A 267 19.13 10.28 -3.40
N ARG A 268 18.91 9.49 -4.46
CA ARG A 268 19.52 8.16 -4.61
C ARG A 268 21.04 8.20 -4.69
N LYS A 269 21.62 9.17 -5.42
CA LYS A 269 23.08 9.36 -5.46
C LYS A 269 23.67 9.63 -4.07
N ARG A 270 22.89 10.26 -3.18
CA ARG A 270 23.27 10.53 -1.79
C ARG A 270 22.95 9.39 -0.81
N GLY A 271 22.51 8.24 -1.33
CA GLY A 271 22.20 7.05 -0.53
C GLY A 271 20.83 7.08 0.16
N PHE A 272 19.91 7.94 -0.31
CA PHE A 272 18.51 7.95 0.14
C PHE A 272 17.63 7.13 -0.81
N GLY A 273 16.63 6.45 -0.28
CA GLY A 273 15.71 5.63 -1.08
C GLY A 273 14.65 6.44 -1.82
N GLN A 274 14.11 7.48 -1.18
CA GLN A 274 13.02 8.31 -1.69
C GLN A 274 13.07 9.75 -1.14
N ILE A 275 12.26 10.62 -1.75
CA ILE A 275 12.03 11.99 -1.27
C ILE A 275 10.85 12.01 -0.27
N LEU A 276 10.95 12.75 0.84
CA LEU A 276 9.80 13.19 1.62
C LEU A 276 9.40 14.58 1.10
N TRP A 277 8.26 14.67 0.42
CA TRP A 277 7.78 15.89 -0.20
C TRP A 277 7.22 16.84 0.86
N LEU A 278 7.75 18.06 0.88
CA LEU A 278 7.31 19.14 1.74
C LEU A 278 6.51 20.17 0.93
N TYR A 279 5.60 20.88 1.60
CA TYR A 279 4.74 21.87 0.95
C TYR A 279 4.54 23.13 1.81
N GLY A 280 4.63 24.29 1.16
CA GLY A 280 4.44 25.60 1.77
C GLY A 280 5.61 26.07 2.63
N GLU A 281 5.51 27.32 3.10
CA GLU A 281 6.53 27.93 3.98
C GLU A 281 6.71 27.15 5.29
N ASP A 282 5.64 26.54 5.78
CA ASP A 282 5.63 25.71 6.99
C ASP A 282 6.24 24.30 6.79
N GLN A 283 6.75 23.98 5.59
CA GLN A 283 7.43 22.71 5.30
C GLN A 283 6.58 21.48 5.70
N LEU A 284 5.32 21.48 5.27
CA LEU A 284 4.34 20.44 5.64
C LEU A 284 4.67 19.10 4.99
N CYS A 285 4.72 18.03 5.77
CA CYS A 285 4.90 16.68 5.27
C CYS A 285 3.68 16.23 4.45
N THR A 286 3.90 15.81 3.21
CA THR A 286 2.81 15.35 2.31
C THR A 286 2.91 13.85 1.99
N GLU A 287 3.92 13.46 1.21
CA GLU A 287 4.09 12.11 0.66
C GLU A 287 5.55 11.69 0.67
N ALA A 288 5.81 10.38 0.82
CA ALA A 288 7.14 9.79 0.70
C ALA A 288 7.28 9.13 -0.68
N GLY A 289 7.96 9.81 -1.60
CA GLY A 289 8.08 9.42 -3.00
C GLY A 289 6.72 9.45 -3.69
N ALA A 290 6.20 8.28 -4.02
CA ALA A 290 4.88 8.09 -4.63
C ALA A 290 3.87 7.42 -3.66
N SER A 291 4.17 7.44 -2.36
CA SER A 291 3.39 6.81 -1.31
C SER A 291 2.88 7.85 -0.31
N ASN A 292 1.69 7.62 0.24
CA ASN A 292 1.23 8.39 1.40
C ASN A 292 2.18 8.19 2.58
N PHE A 293 2.38 9.24 3.35
CA PHE A 293 3.27 9.24 4.50
C PHE A 293 2.47 9.24 5.81
N PHE A 294 2.90 8.41 6.75
CA PHE A 294 2.30 8.27 8.07
C PHE A 294 3.39 8.43 9.12
N VAL A 295 3.04 9.08 10.23
CA VAL A 295 3.89 9.21 11.41
C VAL A 295 3.09 8.76 12.63
N ALA A 296 3.72 8.02 13.53
CA ALA A 296 3.07 7.53 14.75
C ALA A 296 3.79 8.09 15.99
N TRP A 297 3.32 9.21 16.53
CA TRP A 297 3.96 9.88 17.66
C TRP A 297 3.06 9.92 18.88
N LYS A 298 3.61 10.39 20.01
CA LYS A 298 2.80 10.76 21.17
C LYS A 298 2.12 12.10 20.92
N SER A 299 0.85 12.24 21.29
CA SER A 299 0.13 13.51 21.14
C SER A 299 0.82 14.59 21.97
N LYS A 300 0.95 15.80 21.41
CA LYS A 300 1.43 16.96 22.17
C LYS A 300 0.45 17.37 23.28
N GLN A 301 -0.85 17.09 23.09
CA GLN A 301 -1.90 17.46 24.04
C GLN A 301 -1.99 16.46 25.20
N ASP A 302 -1.82 15.17 24.89
CA ASP A 302 -1.78 14.09 25.87
C ASP A 302 -0.67 13.09 25.48
N PRO A 303 0.56 13.21 26.05
CA PRO A 303 1.68 12.35 25.71
C PRO A 303 1.45 10.85 25.96
N SER A 304 0.38 10.51 26.68
CA SER A 304 -0.02 9.14 26.94
C SER A 304 -0.88 8.55 25.80
N LYS A 305 -1.34 9.38 24.86
CA LYS A 305 -2.02 8.96 23.63
C LYS A 305 -1.07 8.92 22.45
N ILE A 306 -1.25 7.93 21.59
CA ILE A 306 -0.49 7.82 20.34
C ILE A 306 -1.38 8.31 19.21
N GLU A 307 -0.85 9.20 18.39
CA GLU A 307 -1.50 9.66 17.17
C GLU A 307 -0.84 9.00 15.97
N LEU A 308 -1.64 8.34 15.13
CA LEU A 308 -1.22 7.99 13.77
C LEU A 308 -1.65 9.12 12.85
N VAL A 309 -0.68 9.93 12.44
CA VAL A 309 -0.90 11.15 11.68
C VAL A 309 -0.54 10.95 10.22
N THR A 310 -1.41 11.43 9.34
CA THR A 310 -1.16 11.52 7.90
C THR A 310 -1.78 12.80 7.36
N ALA A 311 -1.27 13.31 6.24
CA ALA A 311 -1.78 14.52 5.63
C ALA A 311 -3.25 14.32 5.21
N PRO A 312 -4.11 15.36 5.34
CA PRO A 312 -5.52 15.27 5.01
C PRO A 312 -5.73 15.26 3.48
N LEU A 313 -6.96 14.97 3.04
CA LEU A 313 -7.34 14.90 1.62
C LEU A 313 -8.22 16.08 1.17
N ASP A 314 -8.61 16.96 2.09
CA ASP A 314 -9.57 18.04 1.90
C ASP A 314 -9.09 19.09 0.90
N ASP A 315 -7.80 19.42 0.92
CA ASP A 315 -7.19 20.38 -0.01
C ASP A 315 -6.77 19.78 -1.35
N ARG A 316 -7.02 18.47 -1.55
CA ARG A 316 -6.71 17.71 -2.77
C ARG A 316 -5.24 17.80 -3.20
N LEU A 317 -4.34 18.06 -2.25
CA LEU A 317 -2.90 18.15 -2.51
C LEU A 317 -2.27 16.78 -2.83
N ILE A 318 -2.69 15.74 -2.10
CA ILE A 318 -2.08 14.41 -2.14
C ILE A 318 -3.00 13.35 -2.74
N LEU A 319 -2.41 12.27 -3.25
CA LEU A 319 -3.16 11.14 -3.80
C LEU A 319 -3.90 10.39 -2.69
N ASP A 320 -5.17 10.08 -2.93
CA ASP A 320 -5.94 9.20 -2.06
C ASP A 320 -5.54 7.74 -2.29
N GLY A 321 -4.56 7.27 -1.51
CA GLY A 321 -4.02 5.92 -1.60
C GLY A 321 -5.02 4.84 -1.16
N VAL A 322 -5.22 3.80 -1.97
CA VAL A 322 -5.94 2.58 -1.55
C VAL A 322 -5.32 1.98 -0.29
N ASN A 323 -3.99 1.89 -0.22
CA ASN A 323 -3.28 1.44 0.98
C ASN A 323 -3.44 2.41 2.16
N ARG A 324 -3.45 3.72 1.93
CA ARG A 324 -3.72 4.74 2.96
C ARG A 324 -5.11 4.54 3.56
N ARG A 325 -6.15 4.42 2.72
CA ARG A 325 -7.53 4.14 3.15
C ARG A 325 -7.60 2.85 3.96
N SER A 326 -6.91 1.80 3.52
CA SER A 326 -6.81 0.55 4.27
C SER A 326 -6.17 0.77 5.64
N VAL A 327 -5.00 1.41 5.71
CA VAL A 327 -4.31 1.70 6.99
C VAL A 327 -5.20 2.53 7.92
N VAL A 328 -5.83 3.59 7.43
CA VAL A 328 -6.73 4.44 8.22
C VAL A 328 -7.96 3.67 8.70
N ALA A 329 -8.63 2.92 7.82
CA ALA A 329 -9.80 2.13 8.18
C ALA A 329 -9.45 1.06 9.22
N LEU A 330 -8.35 0.34 9.01
CA LEU A 330 -7.85 -0.67 9.93
C LEU A 330 -7.42 -0.08 11.26
N ALA A 331 -6.75 1.06 11.23
CA ALA A 331 -6.36 1.75 12.44
C ALA A 331 -7.59 2.19 13.23
N ARG A 332 -8.60 2.78 12.58
CA ARG A 332 -9.86 3.16 13.23
C ARG A 332 -10.64 1.96 13.75
N GLU A 333 -10.71 0.88 13.00
CA GLU A 333 -11.47 -0.32 13.37
C GLU A 333 -10.77 -1.11 14.47
N ARG A 334 -9.46 -1.35 14.33
CA ARG A 334 -8.69 -2.31 15.14
C ARG A 334 -7.77 -1.66 16.18
N LEU A 335 -7.58 -0.34 16.13
CA LEU A 335 -6.82 0.46 17.11
C LEU A 335 -7.70 1.50 17.82
N ALA A 336 -9.04 1.44 17.69
CA ALA A 336 -9.95 2.34 18.39
C ALA A 336 -9.66 2.38 19.90
N GLY A 337 -9.47 3.58 20.45
CA GLY A 337 -9.15 3.80 21.86
C GLY A 337 -7.68 3.59 22.25
N GLN A 338 -6.83 3.18 21.31
CA GLN A 338 -5.39 2.97 21.52
C GLN A 338 -4.54 3.95 20.71
N VAL A 339 -4.96 4.18 19.46
CA VAL A 339 -4.31 5.12 18.55
C VAL A 339 -5.36 6.06 17.98
N ASP A 340 -5.16 7.35 18.19
CA ASP A 340 -5.97 8.39 17.57
C ASP A 340 -5.50 8.56 16.13
N VAL A 341 -6.36 8.21 15.17
CA VAL A 341 -6.06 8.38 13.74
C VAL A 341 -6.40 9.81 13.33
N VAL A 342 -5.37 10.64 13.17
CA VAL A 342 -5.51 12.07 12.93
C VAL A 342 -5.11 12.39 11.48
N GLU A 343 -6.07 12.86 10.70
CA GLU A 343 -5.81 13.40 9.35
C GLU A 343 -5.66 14.92 9.48
N ARG A 344 -4.42 15.40 9.61
CA ARG A 344 -4.10 16.84 9.77
C ARG A 344 -2.81 17.24 9.08
N LYS A 345 -2.63 18.53 8.85
CA LYS A 345 -1.34 19.10 8.41
C LYS A 345 -0.32 19.04 9.55
N TYR A 346 0.93 18.74 9.22
CA TYR A 346 2.05 18.70 10.16
C TYR A 346 3.37 18.99 9.46
N SER A 347 4.28 19.70 10.12
CA SER A 347 5.59 20.07 9.55
C SER A 347 6.67 19.04 9.79
N ILE A 348 7.76 19.12 9.03
CA ILE A 348 8.96 18.31 9.27
C ILE A 348 9.59 18.58 10.64
N ASP A 349 9.48 19.80 11.16
CA ASP A 349 9.99 20.14 12.49
C ASP A 349 9.21 19.44 13.59
N GLU A 350 7.90 19.25 13.43
CA GLU A 350 7.10 18.43 14.35
C GLU A 350 7.55 16.97 14.36
N VAL A 351 8.02 16.43 13.23
CA VAL A 351 8.60 15.08 13.17
C VAL A 351 9.93 15.03 13.91
N GLY A 352 10.82 16.00 13.66
CA GLY A 352 12.15 16.07 14.28
C GLY A 352 12.10 16.18 15.80
N ALA A 353 11.20 17.03 16.33
CA ALA A 353 11.04 17.25 17.77
C ALA A 353 10.57 15.99 18.53
N ASN A 354 9.89 15.06 17.88
CA ASN A 354 9.34 13.85 18.49
C ASN A 354 10.25 12.61 18.40
N TYR A 355 11.17 12.55 17.43
CA TYR A 355 11.99 11.34 17.16
C TYR A 355 13.51 11.54 17.26
N GLY A 356 14.02 12.77 17.26
CA GLY A 356 15.46 13.05 17.32
C GLY A 356 16.24 12.30 18.42
N PRO A 357 15.70 12.15 19.65
CA PRO A 357 16.41 11.47 20.74
C PRO A 357 16.56 9.94 20.57
N SER A 358 15.65 9.25 19.89
CA SER A 358 15.67 7.77 19.81
C SER A 358 16.57 7.23 18.69
N LEU A 359 16.69 7.95 17.56
CA LEU A 359 17.51 7.54 16.42
C LEU A 359 19.01 7.49 16.74
N ALA A 360 19.52 8.43 17.55
CA ALA A 360 20.94 8.50 17.90
C ALA A 360 21.40 7.25 18.65
N ALA A 361 20.57 6.77 19.57
CA ALA A 361 20.84 5.55 20.32
C ALA A 361 20.87 4.33 19.38
N THR A 362 19.91 4.19 18.45
CA THR A 362 19.85 3.04 17.54
C THR A 362 21.07 2.96 16.61
N VAL A 363 21.57 4.09 16.13
CA VAL A 363 22.79 4.14 15.31
C VAL A 363 24.01 3.64 16.08
N GLU A 364 24.14 4.01 17.35
CA GLU A 364 25.26 3.59 18.20
C GLU A 364 25.21 2.08 18.53
N ALA A 365 24.03 1.53 18.80
CA ALA A 365 23.86 0.09 19.03
C ALA A 365 24.32 -0.74 17.82
N ARG A 366 23.96 -0.30 16.60
CA ARG A 366 24.39 -0.98 15.35
C ARG A 366 25.89 -0.96 15.12
N LYS A 367 26.57 0.15 15.45
CA LYS A 367 28.04 0.23 15.35
C LYS A 367 28.75 -0.79 16.24
N ARG A 368 28.11 -1.19 17.34
CA ARG A 368 28.63 -2.18 18.29
C ARG A 368 28.20 -3.62 17.97
N GLY A 369 27.57 -3.86 16.82
CA GLY A 369 27.18 -5.19 16.36
C GLY A 369 25.80 -5.65 16.83
N PHE A 370 25.00 -4.79 17.47
CA PHE A 370 23.65 -5.14 17.93
C PHE A 370 22.57 -4.77 16.91
N GLY A 371 21.53 -5.59 16.79
CA GLY A 371 20.44 -5.37 15.84
C GLY A 371 19.49 -4.22 16.23
N GLN A 372 19.20 -4.07 17.52
CA GLN A 372 18.27 -3.09 18.11
C GLN A 372 18.66 -2.75 19.56
N ILE A 373 17.99 -1.75 20.14
CA ILE A 373 18.06 -1.41 21.57
C ILE A 373 16.89 -2.04 22.31
N LEU A 374 17.13 -2.68 23.45
CA LEU A 374 16.09 -2.94 24.43
C LEU A 374 15.95 -1.71 25.34
N TRP A 375 14.81 -1.02 25.26
CA TRP A 375 14.54 0.17 26.04
C TRP A 375 14.20 -0.20 27.48
N LEU A 376 14.89 0.44 28.42
CA LEU A 376 14.65 0.31 29.85
C LEU A 376 14.10 1.63 30.40
N TYR A 377 13.16 1.56 31.33
CA TYR A 377 12.50 2.73 31.89
C TYR A 377 12.55 2.78 33.42
N GLY A 378 12.74 3.99 33.95
CA GLY A 378 12.76 4.26 35.39
C GLY A 378 14.02 3.78 36.11
N GLU A 379 14.11 4.08 37.40
CA GLU A 379 15.21 3.65 38.27
C GLU A 379 15.27 2.11 38.39
N ASP A 380 14.10 1.48 38.35
CA ASP A 380 13.94 0.01 38.38
C ASP A 380 14.30 -0.68 37.06
N GLN A 381 14.68 0.08 36.03
CA GLN A 381 15.11 -0.42 34.72
C GLN A 381 14.14 -1.44 34.11
N LEU A 382 12.87 -1.05 34.04
CA LEU A 382 11.79 -1.87 33.52
C LEU A 382 11.97 -2.13 32.02
N CYS A 383 11.88 -3.39 31.60
CA CYS A 383 11.89 -3.78 30.19
C CYS A 383 10.62 -3.27 29.49
N THR A 384 10.80 -2.58 28.36
CA THR A 384 9.66 -1.98 27.62
C THR A 384 9.56 -2.51 26.19
N GLU A 385 10.41 -2.03 25.28
CA GLU A 385 10.35 -2.32 23.84
C GLU A 385 11.74 -2.61 23.27
N ALA A 386 11.80 -3.41 22.20
CA ALA A 386 13.01 -3.66 21.43
C ALA A 386 12.97 -2.81 20.14
N GLY A 387 13.66 -1.68 20.13
CA GLY A 387 13.60 -0.69 19.06
C GLY A 387 12.21 -0.05 19.00
N ALA A 388 11.48 -0.28 17.90
CA ALA A 388 10.08 0.13 17.75
C ALA A 388 9.11 -1.09 17.80
N SER A 389 9.54 -2.20 18.41
CA SER A 389 8.79 -3.45 18.48
C SER A 389 8.51 -3.83 19.93
N ASN A 390 7.35 -4.43 20.19
CA ASN A 390 7.04 -4.92 21.52
C ASN A 390 7.90 -6.14 21.87
N PHE A 391 8.38 -6.19 23.11
CA PHE A 391 9.32 -7.20 23.57
C PHE A 391 8.62 -8.25 24.44
N PHE A 392 8.94 -9.52 24.18
CA PHE A 392 8.38 -10.68 24.86
C PHE A 392 9.51 -11.56 25.40
N VAL A 393 9.27 -12.11 26.59
CA VAL A 393 10.13 -13.11 27.21
C VAL A 393 9.29 -14.32 27.58
N ALA A 394 9.75 -15.51 27.24
CA ALA A 394 9.19 -16.76 27.70
C ALA A 394 10.12 -17.38 28.75
N TRP A 395 9.59 -17.68 29.93
CA TRP A 395 10.35 -18.33 31.00
C TRP A 395 9.49 -19.33 31.79
N LYS A 396 10.15 -20.19 32.57
CA LYS A 396 9.48 -21.01 33.59
C LYS A 396 9.10 -20.14 34.79
N SER A 397 7.87 -20.31 35.28
CA SER A 397 7.39 -19.58 36.45
C SER A 397 8.22 -19.93 37.68
N LYS A 398 8.53 -18.91 38.51
CA LYS A 398 9.24 -19.10 39.78
C LYS A 398 8.38 -19.81 40.82
N GLN A 399 7.06 -19.68 40.72
CA GLN A 399 6.09 -20.30 41.63
C GLN A 399 5.79 -21.76 41.27
N ASP A 400 5.81 -22.07 39.97
CA ASP A 400 5.57 -23.42 39.44
C ASP A 400 6.45 -23.66 38.21
N PRO A 401 7.63 -24.28 38.37
CA PRO A 401 8.57 -24.51 37.27
C PRO A 401 8.03 -25.40 36.13
N SER A 402 6.88 -26.06 36.31
CA SER A 402 6.20 -26.81 35.26
C SER A 402 5.41 -25.93 34.29
N LYS A 403 5.14 -24.66 34.66
CA LYS A 403 4.38 -23.69 33.86
C LYS A 403 5.29 -22.72 33.14
N ILE A 404 4.96 -22.45 31.88
CA ILE A 404 5.61 -21.43 31.05
C ILE A 404 4.79 -20.14 31.12
N GLU A 405 5.47 -19.03 31.35
CA GLU A 405 4.90 -17.69 31.27
C GLU A 405 5.46 -16.98 30.04
N LEU A 406 4.57 -16.48 29.18
CA LEU A 406 4.90 -15.53 28.12
C LEU A 406 4.62 -14.13 28.65
N VAL A 407 5.69 -13.42 28.98
CA VAL A 407 5.66 -12.14 29.66
C VAL A 407 5.94 -11.02 28.66
N THR A 408 5.09 -10.01 28.67
CA THR A 408 5.32 -8.74 27.99
C THR A 408 4.87 -7.62 28.91
N ALA A 409 5.45 -6.44 28.76
CA ALA A 409 5.14 -5.36 29.67
C ALA A 409 3.72 -4.82 29.39
N PRO A 410 3.04 -4.30 30.43
CA PRO A 410 1.62 -3.99 30.38
C PRO A 410 1.41 -2.67 29.63
N LEU A 411 0.19 -2.44 29.18
CA LEU A 411 -0.19 -1.21 28.47
C LEU A 411 -0.83 -0.17 29.39
N ASP A 412 -0.95 -0.48 30.68
CA ASP A 412 -1.68 0.31 31.67
C ASP A 412 -1.05 1.67 31.94
N ASP A 413 0.28 1.76 31.90
CA ASP A 413 1.03 3.01 32.08
C ASP A 413 1.34 3.76 30.77
N ARG A 414 0.88 3.22 29.63
CA ARG A 414 1.06 3.79 28.27
C ARG A 414 2.52 4.09 27.90
N LEU A 415 3.45 3.42 28.56
CA LEU A 415 4.88 3.51 28.27
C LEU A 415 5.26 2.79 26.98
N ILE A 416 4.49 1.76 26.64
CA ILE A 416 4.73 0.80 25.55
C ILE A 416 3.68 0.96 24.46
N LEU A 417 4.08 0.91 23.19
CA LEU A 417 3.16 0.98 22.05
C LEU A 417 2.21 -0.22 22.07
N ASP A 418 0.90 0.00 21.93
CA ASP A 418 -0.04 -1.11 21.73
C ASP A 418 0.00 -1.60 20.27
N GLY A 419 1.05 -2.36 19.94
CA GLY A 419 1.28 -2.85 18.58
C GLY A 419 0.24 -3.87 18.11
N VAL A 420 -0.20 -3.75 16.84
CA VAL A 420 -1.14 -4.72 16.22
C VAL A 420 -0.62 -6.15 16.35
N ASN A 421 0.67 -6.37 16.03
CA ASN A 421 1.27 -7.70 16.10
C ASN A 421 1.43 -8.20 17.54
N ARG A 422 1.63 -7.30 18.53
CA ARG A 422 1.60 -7.65 19.96
C ARG A 422 0.23 -8.17 20.36
N ARG A 423 -0.85 -7.48 20.01
CA ARG A 423 -2.21 -7.97 20.30
C ARG A 423 -2.52 -9.26 19.58
N SER A 424 -2.08 -9.41 18.33
CA SER A 424 -2.21 -10.69 17.62
C SER A 424 -1.45 -11.81 18.32
N VAL A 425 -0.21 -11.59 18.77
CA VAL A 425 0.57 -12.58 19.52
C VAL A 425 -0.10 -12.94 20.85
N VAL A 426 -0.55 -11.94 21.62
CA VAL A 426 -1.25 -12.16 22.91
C VAL A 426 -2.56 -12.90 22.70
N ALA A 427 -3.36 -12.51 21.71
CA ALA A 427 -4.63 -13.15 21.39
C ALA A 427 -4.42 -14.60 20.92
N LEU A 428 -3.49 -14.83 19.99
CA LEU A 428 -3.18 -16.17 19.48
C LEU A 428 -2.60 -17.06 20.58
N ALA A 429 -1.74 -16.54 21.45
CA ALA A 429 -1.24 -17.29 22.60
C ALA A 429 -2.37 -17.66 23.58
N ARG A 430 -3.28 -16.71 23.88
CA ARG A 430 -4.44 -16.97 24.75
C ARG A 430 -5.48 -17.91 24.13
N GLU A 431 -5.68 -17.84 22.82
CA GLU A 431 -6.68 -18.64 22.11
C GLU A 431 -6.15 -20.06 21.86
N ARG A 432 -4.94 -20.17 21.33
CA ARG A 432 -4.41 -21.40 20.74
C ARG A 432 -3.40 -22.13 21.64
N LEU A 433 -2.83 -21.44 22.63
CA LEU A 433 -1.80 -21.98 23.52
C LEU A 433 -2.20 -21.93 25.02
N ALA A 434 -3.49 -21.73 25.34
CA ALA A 434 -3.98 -21.62 26.72
C ALA A 434 -3.61 -22.81 27.63
N GLY A 435 -3.45 -24.01 27.06
CA GLY A 435 -3.05 -25.22 27.78
C GLY A 435 -1.53 -25.41 27.94
N GLU A 436 -0.73 -24.60 27.24
CA GLU A 436 0.74 -24.73 27.18
C GLU A 436 1.45 -23.52 27.82
N VAL A 437 0.86 -22.32 27.71
CA VAL A 437 1.51 -21.05 28.09
C VAL A 437 0.52 -20.13 28.80
N ASN A 438 0.96 -19.55 29.91
CA ASN A 438 0.25 -18.46 30.59
C ASN A 438 0.73 -17.10 30.07
N VAL A 439 -0.16 -16.29 29.50
CA VAL A 439 0.20 -14.95 29.00
C VAL A 439 0.07 -13.92 30.10
N VAL A 440 1.19 -13.32 30.52
CA VAL A 440 1.27 -12.38 31.64
C VAL A 440 1.66 -11.00 31.12
N GLU A 441 0.73 -10.04 31.22
CA GLU A 441 1.00 -8.64 30.92
C GLU A 441 1.31 -7.92 32.25
N ARG A 442 2.60 -7.76 32.58
CA ARG A 442 3.05 -7.14 33.84
C ARG A 442 4.36 -6.40 33.67
N LYS A 443 4.64 -5.43 34.54
CA LYS A 443 5.96 -4.79 34.60
C LYS A 443 7.00 -5.83 35.05
N TYR A 444 8.17 -5.80 34.42
CA TYR A 444 9.31 -6.62 34.80
C TYR A 444 10.62 -5.89 34.50
N SER A 445 11.63 -6.09 35.33
CA SER A 445 12.94 -5.44 35.17
C SER A 445 13.91 -6.27 34.33
N ILE A 446 14.97 -5.63 33.84
CA ILE A 446 16.10 -6.35 33.23
C ILE A 446 16.79 -7.28 34.24
N ASP A 447 16.76 -6.94 35.53
CA ASP A 447 17.33 -7.77 36.59
C ASP A 447 16.54 -9.08 36.77
N GLU A 448 15.21 -9.07 36.58
CA GLU A 448 14.41 -10.30 36.55
C GLU A 448 14.79 -11.21 35.37
N VAL A 449 15.10 -10.64 34.20
CA VAL A 449 15.57 -11.41 33.04
C VAL A 449 16.94 -12.01 33.33
N ILE A 450 17.84 -11.25 33.96
CA ILE A 450 19.18 -11.72 34.38
C ILE A 450 19.08 -12.82 35.44
N GLU A 451 18.17 -12.69 36.40
CA GLU A 451 17.93 -13.72 37.42
C GLU A 451 17.39 -15.00 36.77
N ALA A 452 16.41 -14.87 35.86
CA ALA A 452 15.84 -16.02 35.15
C ALA A 452 16.87 -16.78 34.30
N ASP A 453 17.83 -16.07 33.68
CA ASP A 453 18.97 -16.67 32.98
C ASP A 453 19.89 -17.45 33.95
N ALA A 454 20.29 -16.80 35.06
CA ALA A 454 21.17 -17.42 36.06
C ALA A 454 20.57 -18.68 36.72
N GLU A 455 19.23 -18.73 36.85
CA GLU A 455 18.48 -19.85 37.39
C GLU A 455 18.10 -20.91 36.33
N GLY A 456 18.46 -20.71 35.06
CA GLY A 456 18.11 -21.62 33.95
C GLY A 456 16.61 -21.68 33.64
N ARG A 457 15.86 -20.63 33.99
CA ARG A 457 14.41 -20.50 33.74
C ARG A 457 14.08 -19.76 32.46
N LEU A 458 14.97 -18.93 31.95
CA LEU A 458 14.78 -18.17 30.69
C LEU A 458 14.80 -19.13 29.49
N LEU A 459 13.73 -19.14 28.70
CA LEU A 459 13.56 -20.08 27.58
C LEU A 459 13.83 -19.41 26.23
N GLU A 460 13.05 -18.37 25.92
CA GLU A 460 13.05 -17.70 24.62
C GLU A 460 12.74 -16.22 24.79
N SER A 461 13.08 -15.42 23.78
CA SER A 461 12.66 -14.03 23.72
C SER A 461 12.52 -13.60 22.27
N PHE A 462 11.60 -12.68 22.01
CA PHE A 462 11.36 -12.15 20.68
C PHE A 462 10.80 -10.74 20.72
N ALA A 463 10.96 -10.04 19.60
CA ALA A 463 10.33 -8.77 19.31
C ALA A 463 9.21 -8.96 18.28
N THR A 464 8.11 -8.23 18.42
CA THR A 464 7.00 -8.25 17.46
C THR A 464 6.68 -6.84 16.95
N GLY A 465 6.59 -6.70 15.63
CA GLY A 465 6.44 -5.41 14.96
C GLY A 465 6.29 -5.55 13.45
N THR A 466 5.80 -4.51 12.76
CA THR A 466 5.38 -4.56 11.34
C THR A 466 6.47 -5.04 10.38
N ALA A 467 7.74 -4.78 10.70
CA ALA A 467 8.87 -5.13 9.82
C ALA A 467 9.17 -6.63 9.78
N TYR A 468 8.90 -7.37 10.87
CA TYR A 468 9.31 -8.78 11.00
C TYR A 468 8.20 -9.71 11.50
N PHE A 469 7.02 -9.16 11.82
CA PHE A 469 5.88 -9.76 12.50
C PHE A 469 6.24 -10.39 13.85
N VAL A 470 7.08 -11.45 13.88
CA VAL A 470 7.73 -12.03 15.06
C VAL A 470 9.21 -12.31 14.75
N CYS A 471 10.11 -11.70 15.52
CA CYS A 471 11.57 -11.76 15.34
C CYS A 471 12.24 -12.32 16.62
N PRO A 472 12.82 -13.52 16.56
CA PRO A 472 13.56 -14.10 17.67
C PRO A 472 14.77 -13.24 18.08
N ILE A 473 15.07 -13.23 19.39
CA ILE A 473 16.23 -12.55 19.97
C ILE A 473 17.18 -13.61 20.49
N SER A 474 18.45 -13.56 20.09
CA SER A 474 19.47 -14.53 20.48
C SER A 474 20.37 -14.08 21.64
N LEU A 475 20.51 -12.77 21.85
CA LEU A 475 21.37 -12.19 22.87
C LEU A 475 20.89 -10.82 23.31
N ILE A 476 20.97 -10.54 24.61
CA ILE A 476 20.76 -9.22 25.22
C ILE A 476 22.04 -8.82 25.95
N HIS A 477 22.65 -7.71 25.53
CA HIS A 477 23.81 -7.14 26.22
C HIS A 477 23.36 -6.03 27.17
N HIS A 478 23.68 -6.15 28.45
CA HIS A 478 23.37 -5.16 29.46
C HIS A 478 24.58 -4.89 30.36
N ARG A 479 25.12 -3.65 30.30
CA ARG A 479 26.19 -3.14 31.18
C ARG A 479 27.40 -4.09 31.32
N GLY A 480 27.88 -4.64 30.20
CA GLY A 480 29.04 -5.53 30.19
C GLY A 480 28.74 -7.01 30.46
N LYS A 481 27.47 -7.37 30.64
CA LYS A 481 27.00 -8.75 30.78
C LYS A 481 26.16 -9.16 29.57
N ASP A 482 26.45 -10.34 29.02
CA ASP A 482 25.65 -10.96 27.97
C ASP A 482 24.66 -11.96 28.58
N ILE A 483 23.41 -11.88 28.13
CA ILE A 483 22.34 -12.82 28.43
C ILE A 483 22.06 -13.59 27.14
N ASN A 484 22.37 -14.88 27.10
CA ASN A 484 22.17 -15.71 25.92
C ASN A 484 20.76 -16.29 25.94
N ILE A 485 20.00 -16.05 24.87
CA ILE A 485 18.61 -16.49 24.77
C ILE A 485 18.54 -17.81 24.01
N GLY A 486 17.70 -18.75 24.47
CA GLY A 486 17.50 -20.03 23.81
C GLY A 486 16.93 -19.87 22.39
N MET A 487 17.63 -20.40 21.40
CA MET A 487 17.28 -20.32 19.97
C MET A 487 16.82 -21.66 19.39
N GLY A 488 16.66 -22.71 20.21
CA GLY A 488 16.23 -24.04 19.76
C GLY A 488 17.09 -24.58 18.60
N SER A 489 16.47 -24.75 17.44
CA SER A 489 17.09 -25.22 16.18
C SER A 489 18.02 -24.19 15.51
N GLY A 490 18.15 -22.98 16.04
CA GLY A 490 18.97 -21.90 15.52
C GLY A 490 18.20 -20.79 14.81
N GLU A 491 16.94 -21.04 14.40
CA GLU A 491 16.09 -20.05 13.73
C GLU A 491 15.19 -19.27 14.70
N GLY A 492 15.04 -19.76 15.92
CA GLY A 492 14.15 -19.22 16.96
C GLY A 492 13.65 -20.34 17.87
N GLY A 493 13.23 -19.99 19.08
CA GLY A 493 12.63 -20.97 19.97
C GLY A 493 11.25 -21.44 19.51
N GLU A 494 10.80 -22.58 20.03
CA GLU A 494 9.60 -23.28 19.59
C GLU A 494 8.34 -22.43 19.72
N LEU A 495 8.17 -21.74 20.86
CA LEU A 495 7.01 -20.88 21.11
C LEU A 495 6.98 -19.70 20.13
N THR A 496 8.14 -19.08 19.94
CA THR A 496 8.32 -17.94 19.03
C THR A 496 7.94 -18.31 17.60
N LEU A 497 8.37 -19.49 17.12
CA LEU A 497 8.09 -19.96 15.76
C LEU A 497 6.64 -20.37 15.55
N LYS A 498 5.97 -20.98 16.54
CA LYS A 498 4.52 -21.30 16.48
C LYS A 498 3.68 -20.05 16.27
N LEU A 499 3.92 -19.00 17.06
CA LEU A 499 3.19 -17.72 16.98
C LEU A 499 3.41 -17.01 15.64
N LYS A 500 4.64 -17.05 15.12
CA LYS A 500 4.96 -16.53 13.79
C LYS A 500 4.18 -17.26 12.68
N GLY A 501 4.03 -18.58 12.80
CA GLY A 501 3.30 -19.42 11.85
C GLY A 501 1.82 -19.04 11.75
N TYR A 502 1.11 -18.93 12.87
CA TYR A 502 -0.31 -18.58 12.88
C TYR A 502 -0.62 -17.26 12.17
N MET A 503 0.22 -16.23 12.38
CA MET A 503 0.04 -14.95 11.72
C MET A 503 0.26 -15.02 10.21
N ARG A 504 1.26 -15.81 9.77
CA ARG A 504 1.54 -16.03 8.34
C ARG A 504 0.36 -16.72 7.67
N ASP A 505 -0.25 -17.72 8.31
CA ASP A 505 -1.29 -18.53 7.68
C ASP A 505 -2.52 -17.68 7.32
N ILE A 506 -2.92 -16.71 8.14
CA ILE A 506 -3.99 -15.75 7.77
C ILE A 506 -3.58 -14.90 6.57
N MET A 507 -2.37 -14.33 6.60
CA MET A 507 -1.91 -13.37 5.58
C MET A 507 -1.74 -14.01 4.20
N TYR A 508 -1.32 -15.26 4.17
CA TYR A 508 -1.06 -15.97 2.93
C TYR A 508 -2.16 -16.97 2.57
N GLY A 509 -3.28 -17.01 3.28
CA GLY A 509 -4.46 -17.80 2.88
C GLY A 509 -4.46 -19.25 3.33
N GLY A 510 -3.70 -19.59 4.37
CA GLY A 510 -4.04 -20.71 5.27
C GLY A 510 -5.34 -20.49 6.05
N GLU A 511 -5.91 -19.27 6.05
CA GLU A 511 -7.24 -18.93 6.61
C GLU A 511 -8.02 -17.96 5.67
N GLU A 512 -9.36 -18.07 5.55
CA GLU A 512 -10.19 -17.21 4.67
C GLU A 512 -10.59 -15.85 5.30
N HIS A 513 -10.61 -14.74 4.51
CA HIS A 513 -10.99 -13.38 4.97
C HIS A 513 -11.48 -12.45 3.82
N GLU A 514 -12.43 -11.53 4.09
CA GLU A 514 -13.15 -10.69 3.10
C GLU A 514 -12.32 -9.67 2.28
N TRP A 515 -11.10 -9.32 2.67
CA TRP A 515 -10.30 -8.30 1.95
C TRP A 515 -9.53 -8.85 0.76
N ALA A 516 -9.56 -10.17 0.62
CA ALA A 516 -8.87 -10.93 -0.41
C ALA A 516 -9.90 -11.44 -1.42
N VAL A 517 -10.10 -10.69 -2.52
CA VAL A 517 -11.04 -11.09 -3.59
C VAL A 517 -10.38 -12.16 -4.45
N THR A 518 -10.98 -13.35 -4.50
CA THR A 518 -10.45 -14.47 -5.28
C THR A 518 -10.72 -14.29 -6.78
N VAL A 519 -9.78 -14.75 -7.60
CA VAL A 519 -9.93 -14.79 -9.07
C VAL A 519 -10.18 -16.23 -9.49
N GLN A 520 -11.19 -16.44 -10.32
CA GLN A 520 -11.46 -17.74 -10.94
C GLN A 520 -10.50 -17.93 -12.12
N GLU A 521 -9.66 -18.95 -12.04
CA GLU A 521 -8.70 -19.33 -13.07
C GLU A 521 -9.40 -20.09 -14.22
N GLU A 522 -8.93 -19.90 -15.45
CA GLU A 522 -9.28 -20.82 -16.54
C GLU A 522 -8.60 -22.18 -16.30
N GLN A 523 -9.32 -23.26 -16.61
CA GLN A 523 -8.82 -24.63 -16.47
C GLN A 523 -7.99 -25.06 -17.68
#